data_AF-F9DKA2-F1
#
_entry.id   AF-F9DKA2-F1
#
_cell.length_a   1.000
_cell.length_b   1.000
_cell.length_c   1.000
_cell.angle_alpha   90.00
_cell.angle_beta   90.00
_cell.angle_gamma   90.00
#
_symmetry.space_group_name_H-M   'P 1'
#
loop_
_entity.id
_entity.type
_entity.pdbx_description
1 polymer ?
#
loop_
_entity_poly.entity_id
_entity_poly.type
_entity_poly.pdbx_seq_one_letter_code
_entity_poly.pdbx_strand_id
1 'polypeptide(L)'
;MKKLIIDHFSLRSNELKVLKVLEIVYVFCTVALFLVMVNQCGETLTEGSVSVSDVVSITAEGLILFCEVAFLAILQRGLNGVGHQKSLVRCANVLTTVMGLGVVYAILGKFSLLYYGTEDLPDLLDWTAFLSHLFYLVFAFGVFAWVYFHASSKLCAYLRYALLAALLAFIFIVASTWLVLLNFPSLFTAITLTISIAFQTGCFLLLTRMLKYRGNKTDADNNHFDTSFNH
;
A
#
# COMPACT_ATOMS: atom_id res chain seq x y z
N MET A 1 -11.50 0.59 -30.08
CA MET A 1 -10.29 1.34 -29.68
C MET A 1 -10.36 1.63 -28.18
N LYS A 2 -9.38 1.16 -27.39
CA LYS A 2 -9.31 1.42 -25.95
C LYS A 2 -9.01 2.91 -25.75
N LYS A 3 -9.92 3.68 -25.14
CA LYS A 3 -9.69 5.11 -24.89
C LYS A 3 -8.75 5.24 -23.69
N LEU A 4 -7.45 5.42 -23.97
CA LEU A 4 -6.46 5.74 -22.95
C LEU A 4 -6.71 7.18 -22.51
N ILE A 5 -6.95 7.37 -21.21
CA ILE A 5 -7.31 8.67 -20.62
C ILE A 5 -6.14 9.23 -19.81
N ILE A 6 -5.31 8.35 -19.22
CA ILE A 6 -4.24 8.74 -18.29
C ILE A 6 -2.89 8.43 -18.91
N ASP A 7 -2.17 9.46 -19.34
CA ASP A 7 -0.78 9.33 -19.83
C ASP A 7 0.26 9.58 -18.74
N HIS A 8 -0.03 10.49 -17.83
CA HIS A 8 0.79 10.83 -16.66
C HIS A 8 -0.08 11.49 -15.59
N PHE A 9 0.43 11.55 -14.35
CA PHE A 9 -0.22 12.27 -13.24
C PHE A 9 0.44 13.65 -13.06
N SER A 10 -0.37 14.71 -13.11
CA SER A 10 0.12 16.08 -12.88
C SER A 10 0.17 16.37 -11.37
N LEU A 11 1.23 15.90 -10.72
CA LEU A 11 1.45 16.13 -9.29
C LEU A 11 2.28 17.40 -9.04
N ARG A 12 1.90 18.14 -7.99
CA ARG A 12 2.66 19.30 -7.51
C ARG A 12 3.98 18.86 -6.86
N SER A 13 4.95 19.78 -6.81
CA SER A 13 6.25 19.53 -6.16
C SER A 13 6.09 19.06 -4.70
N ASN A 14 5.13 19.63 -3.97
CA ASN A 14 4.85 19.22 -2.59
C ASN A 14 4.29 17.79 -2.50
N GLU A 15 3.44 17.37 -3.43
CA GLU A 15 2.89 16.01 -3.47
C GLU A 15 3.97 14.97 -3.78
N LEU A 16 4.93 15.31 -4.65
CA LEU A 16 6.10 14.47 -4.91
C LEU A 16 7.01 14.34 -3.68
N LYS A 17 7.19 15.42 -2.90
CA LYS A 17 7.92 15.38 -1.63
C LYS A 17 7.20 14.50 -0.61
N VAL A 18 5.88 14.67 -0.47
CA VAL A 18 5.06 13.82 0.42
C VAL A 18 5.17 12.35 0.02
N LEU A 19 5.08 12.00 -1.27
CA LEU A 19 5.26 10.61 -1.73
C LEU A 19 6.62 10.03 -1.30
N LYS A 20 7.70 10.81 -1.35
CA LYS A 20 9.02 10.33 -0.86
C LYS A 20 9.01 10.10 0.64
N VAL A 21 8.37 10.98 1.42
CA VAL A 21 8.23 10.79 2.87
C VAL A 21 7.41 9.53 3.17
N LEU A 22 6.29 9.32 2.45
CA LEU A 22 5.47 8.12 2.60
C LEU A 22 6.27 6.85 2.29
N GLU A 23 7.09 6.83 1.24
CA GLU A 23 7.96 5.68 0.94
C GLU A 23 8.93 5.37 2.10
N ILE A 24 9.56 6.40 2.67
CA ILE A 24 10.51 6.22 3.79
C ILE A 24 9.78 5.67 5.01
N VAL A 25 8.63 6.27 5.37
CA VAL A 25 7.83 5.83 6.53
C VAL A 25 7.32 4.41 6.31
N TYR A 26 6.84 4.08 5.11
CA TYR A 26 6.35 2.74 4.77
C TYR A 26 7.46 1.70 4.93
N VAL A 27 8.63 1.94 4.31
CA VAL A 27 9.78 1.03 4.40
C VAL A 27 10.23 0.87 5.86
N PHE A 28 10.34 1.96 6.61
CA PHE A 28 10.70 1.92 8.03
C PHE A 28 9.72 1.07 8.85
N CYS A 29 8.42 1.26 8.66
CA CYS A 29 7.40 0.50 9.37
C CYS A 29 7.43 -0.99 8.98
N THR A 30 7.64 -1.32 7.71
CA THR A 30 7.77 -2.72 7.27
C THR A 30 9.02 -3.40 7.85
N VAL A 31 10.13 -2.68 8.00
CA VAL A 31 11.32 -3.17 8.70
C VAL A 31 11.03 -3.39 10.18
N ALA A 32 10.29 -2.47 10.83
CA ALA A 32 9.86 -2.64 12.22
C ALA A 32 8.98 -3.89 12.39
N LEU A 33 8.03 -4.15 11.47
CA LEU A 33 7.22 -5.36 11.48
C LEU A 33 8.02 -6.63 11.27
N PHE A 34 9.02 -6.60 10.39
CA PHE A 34 9.94 -7.71 10.24
C PHE A 34 10.71 -7.99 11.54
N LEU A 35 11.21 -6.96 12.23
CA LEU A 35 11.91 -7.12 13.50
C LEU A 35 11.01 -7.64 14.62
N VAL A 36 9.77 -7.15 14.70
CA VAL A 36 8.72 -7.68 15.59
C VAL A 36 8.50 -9.17 15.34
N MET A 37 8.37 -9.58 14.07
CA MET A 37 8.17 -10.98 13.71
C MET A 37 9.38 -11.85 14.09
N VAL A 38 10.60 -11.37 13.85
CA VAL A 38 11.84 -12.06 14.25
C VAL A 38 11.90 -12.21 15.77
N ASN A 39 11.56 -11.15 16.50
CA ASN A 39 11.52 -11.16 17.96
C ASN A 39 10.49 -12.19 18.46
N GLN A 40 9.27 -12.16 17.94
CA GLN A 40 8.18 -13.09 18.30
C GLN A 40 8.46 -14.56 17.93
N CYS A 41 9.35 -14.82 16.96
CA CYS A 41 9.75 -16.17 16.59
C CYS A 41 10.94 -16.72 17.42
N GLY A 42 11.56 -15.91 18.28
CA GLY A 42 12.65 -16.32 19.15
C GLY A 42 12.17 -17.13 20.37
N GLU A 43 12.90 -18.20 20.73
CA GLU A 43 12.53 -19.11 21.83
C GLU A 43 12.61 -18.50 23.25
N THR A 44 13.12 -17.27 23.41
CA THR A 44 13.32 -16.62 24.71
C THR A 44 12.68 -15.23 24.77
N LEU A 45 11.34 -15.20 24.72
CA LEU A 45 10.57 -13.98 24.97
C LEU A 45 10.31 -13.80 26.47
N THR A 46 10.77 -12.68 27.01
CA THR A 46 10.31 -12.18 28.32
C THR A 46 8.95 -11.50 28.16
N GLU A 47 8.09 -11.48 29.18
CA GLU A 47 6.79 -10.79 29.13
C GLU A 47 6.93 -9.31 28.68
N GLY A 48 7.98 -8.63 29.12
CA GLY A 48 8.31 -7.28 28.68
C GLY A 48 8.59 -7.18 27.17
N SER A 49 9.31 -8.15 26.60
CA SER A 49 9.60 -8.18 25.15
C SER A 49 8.37 -8.44 24.29
N VAL A 50 7.38 -9.20 24.79
CA VAL A 50 6.12 -9.44 24.08
C VAL A 50 5.29 -8.16 24.01
N SER A 51 5.10 -7.48 25.14
CA SER A 51 4.31 -6.23 25.19
C SER A 51 4.87 -5.12 24.29
N VAL A 52 6.20 -4.98 24.23
CA VAL A 52 6.87 -4.00 23.34
C VAL A 52 6.68 -4.40 21.88
N SER A 53 6.78 -5.70 21.56
CA SER A 53 6.56 -6.21 20.21
C SER A 53 5.14 -5.92 19.70
N ASP A 54 4.13 -6.07 20.55
CA ASP A 54 2.74 -5.80 20.20
C ASP A 54 2.48 -4.30 19.96
N VAL A 55 2.99 -3.42 20.83
CA VAL A 55 2.86 -1.97 20.65
C VAL A 55 3.56 -1.50 19.37
N VAL A 56 4.77 -2.00 19.11
CA VAL A 56 5.52 -1.68 17.89
C VAL A 56 4.78 -2.21 16.66
N SER A 57 4.23 -3.43 16.72
CA SER A 57 3.46 -4.03 15.64
C SER A 57 2.23 -3.17 15.28
N ILE A 58 1.40 -2.86 16.28
CA ILE A 58 0.16 -2.10 16.07
C ILE A 58 0.48 -0.69 15.55
N THR A 59 1.51 -0.04 16.08
CA THR A 59 1.93 1.29 15.63
C THR A 59 2.43 1.26 14.20
N ALA A 60 3.27 0.28 13.84
CA ALA A 60 3.82 0.16 12.50
C ALA A 60 2.74 -0.18 11.46
N GLU A 61 1.81 -1.07 11.78
CA GLU A 61 0.65 -1.37 10.92
C GLU A 61 -0.26 -0.14 10.74
N GLY A 62 -0.51 0.60 11.81
CA GLY A 62 -1.29 1.85 11.76
C GLY A 62 -0.65 2.90 10.86
N LEU A 63 0.67 3.07 10.93
CA LEU A 63 1.41 3.98 10.07
C LEU A 63 1.46 3.52 8.60
N ILE A 64 1.53 2.21 8.35
CA ILE A 64 1.41 1.64 7.00
C ILE A 64 0.04 1.98 6.40
N LEU A 65 -1.04 1.75 7.15
CA LEU A 65 -2.40 2.11 6.71
C LEU A 65 -2.53 3.61 6.43
N PHE A 66 -1.95 4.44 7.29
CA PHE A 66 -1.90 5.90 7.06
C PHE A 66 -1.19 6.23 5.75
N CYS A 67 -0.05 5.60 5.46
CA CYS A 67 0.66 5.78 4.20
C CYS A 67 -0.17 5.37 2.98
N GLU A 68 -0.94 4.29 3.08
CA GLU A 68 -1.83 3.85 2.00
C GLU A 68 -2.99 4.82 1.77
N VAL A 69 -3.65 5.29 2.84
CA VAL A 69 -4.72 6.30 2.74
C VAL A 69 -4.18 7.63 2.19
N ALA A 70 -3.00 8.06 2.64
CA ALA A 70 -2.35 9.27 2.12
C ALA A 70 -1.97 9.11 0.65
N PHE A 71 -1.50 7.93 0.24
CA PHE A 71 -1.26 7.60 -1.17
C PHE A 71 -2.55 7.71 -2.00
N LEU A 72 -3.66 7.16 -1.52
CA LEU A 72 -4.96 7.25 -2.18
C LEU A 72 -5.41 8.71 -2.33
N ALA A 73 -5.19 9.56 -1.34
CA ALA A 73 -5.50 11.00 -1.44
C ALA A 73 -4.69 11.68 -2.57
N ILE A 74 -3.42 11.31 -2.73
CA ILE A 74 -2.57 11.84 -3.80
C ILE A 74 -3.00 11.30 -5.16
N LEU A 75 -3.37 10.01 -5.26
CA LEU A 75 -3.92 9.42 -6.47
C LEU A 75 -5.22 10.12 -6.90
N GLN A 76 -6.12 10.38 -5.96
CA GLN A 76 -7.36 11.10 -6.21
C GLN A 76 -7.10 12.50 -6.81
N ARG A 77 -6.18 13.27 -6.21
CA ARG A 77 -5.77 14.57 -6.74
C ARG A 77 -5.13 14.45 -8.12
N GLY A 78 -4.27 13.44 -8.30
CA GLY A 78 -3.67 13.12 -9.58
C GLY A 78 -4.72 12.88 -10.67
N LEU A 79 -5.77 12.10 -10.38
CA LEU A 79 -6.86 11.84 -11.32
C LEU A 79 -7.68 13.09 -11.65
N ASN A 80 -7.99 13.92 -10.64
CA ASN A 80 -8.67 15.20 -10.85
C ASN A 80 -7.84 16.16 -11.72
N GLY A 81 -6.50 16.05 -11.66
CA GLY A 81 -5.56 16.85 -12.46
C GLY A 81 -5.41 16.41 -13.92
N VAL A 82 -5.90 15.23 -14.33
CA VAL A 82 -5.81 14.73 -15.72
C VAL A 82 -6.85 15.41 -16.64
N GLY A 83 -7.96 15.90 -16.09
CA GLY A 83 -8.99 16.63 -16.83
C GLY A 83 -10.42 16.34 -16.36
N HIS A 84 -11.39 17.10 -16.86
CA HIS A 84 -12.81 17.00 -16.47
C HIS A 84 -13.57 15.96 -17.32
N GLN A 85 -13.30 14.68 -17.10
CA GLN A 85 -14.15 13.59 -17.62
C GLN A 85 -15.00 12.98 -16.51
N LYS A 86 -16.28 12.72 -16.81
CA LYS A 86 -17.25 12.14 -15.87
C LYS A 86 -16.77 10.83 -15.24
N SER A 87 -15.99 10.03 -15.97
CA SER A 87 -15.41 8.77 -15.50
C SER A 87 -14.29 8.97 -14.47
N LEU A 88 -13.40 9.96 -14.67
CA LEU A 88 -12.35 10.34 -13.71
C LEU A 88 -12.95 10.85 -12.42
N VAL A 89 -13.96 11.74 -12.50
CA VAL A 89 -14.67 12.26 -11.33
C VAL A 89 -15.34 11.14 -10.54
N ARG A 90 -15.98 10.18 -11.22
CA ARG A 90 -16.56 9.01 -10.55
C ARG A 90 -15.49 8.20 -9.82
N CYS A 91 -14.35 7.92 -10.46
CA CYS A 91 -13.25 7.20 -9.83
C CYS A 91 -12.71 7.96 -8.60
N ALA A 92 -12.53 9.28 -8.72
CA ALA A 92 -12.08 10.14 -7.62
C ALA A 92 -13.08 10.15 -6.44
N ASN A 93 -14.38 10.09 -6.70
CA ASN A 93 -15.39 9.97 -5.65
C ASN A 93 -15.32 8.61 -4.95
N VAL A 94 -15.15 7.51 -5.70
CA VAL A 94 -14.94 6.17 -5.11
C VAL A 94 -13.70 6.16 -4.21
N LEU A 95 -12.61 6.79 -4.64
CA LEU A 95 -11.41 6.99 -3.84
C LEU A 95 -11.68 7.67 -2.49
N THR A 96 -12.63 8.62 -2.44
CA THR A 96 -13.04 9.26 -1.17
C THR A 96 -13.67 8.26 -0.23
N THR A 97 -14.57 7.41 -0.73
CA THR A 97 -15.18 6.33 0.03
C THR A 97 -14.14 5.33 0.51
N VAL A 98 -13.17 4.96 -0.34
CA VAL A 98 -12.09 4.02 0.03
C VAL A 98 -11.24 4.59 1.15
N MET A 99 -10.86 5.86 1.07
CA MET A 99 -10.10 6.52 2.14
C MET A 99 -10.89 6.53 3.46
N GLY A 100 -12.19 6.82 3.42
CA GLY A 100 -13.06 6.77 4.59
C GLY A 100 -13.07 5.39 5.24
N LEU A 101 -13.22 4.32 4.44
CA LEU A 101 -13.16 2.94 4.92
C LEU A 101 -11.80 2.58 5.53
N GLY A 102 -10.70 3.02 4.92
CA GLY A 102 -9.35 2.80 5.45
C GLY A 102 -9.12 3.48 6.80
N VAL A 103 -9.63 4.71 6.98
CA VAL A 103 -9.57 5.44 8.26
C VAL A 103 -10.42 4.75 9.31
N VAL A 104 -11.64 4.33 8.97
CA VAL A 104 -12.52 3.58 9.87
C VAL A 104 -11.86 2.29 10.33
N TYR A 105 -11.25 1.53 9.41
CA TYR A 105 -10.51 0.32 9.74
C TYR A 105 -9.31 0.60 10.66
N ALA A 106 -8.54 1.66 10.41
CA ALA A 106 -7.42 2.03 11.28
C ALA A 106 -7.89 2.32 12.71
N ILE A 107 -8.99 3.06 12.87
CA ILE A 107 -9.55 3.41 14.18
C ILE A 107 -10.13 2.18 14.89
N LEU A 108 -11.04 1.45 14.22
CA LEU A 108 -11.77 0.32 14.81
C LEU A 108 -10.93 -0.93 14.97
N GLY A 109 -9.94 -1.13 14.10
CA GLY A 109 -9.13 -2.35 14.09
C GLY A 109 -7.81 -2.20 14.80
N LYS A 110 -7.08 -1.09 14.61
CA LYS A 110 -5.70 -0.95 15.12
C LYS A 110 -5.61 -0.08 16.35
N PHE A 111 -6.26 1.08 16.37
CA PHE A 111 -6.20 1.97 17.53
C PHE A 111 -7.05 1.49 18.71
N SER A 112 -8.12 0.73 18.47
CA SER A 112 -8.86 0.02 19.52
C SER A 112 -7.96 -0.94 20.31
N LEU A 113 -7.15 -1.74 19.62
CA LEU A 113 -6.20 -2.68 20.23
C LEU A 113 -5.19 -1.98 21.16
N LEU A 114 -4.84 -0.72 20.89
CA LEU A 114 -3.94 0.08 21.75
C LEU A 114 -4.64 0.62 23.00
N TYR A 115 -5.92 0.98 22.90
CA TYR A 115 -6.61 1.70 23.98
C TYR A 115 -7.23 0.76 25.01
N TYR A 116 -7.68 -0.42 24.59
CA TYR A 116 -8.49 -1.26 25.46
C TYR A 116 -7.89 -2.60 25.84
N GLY A 117 -6.69 -2.97 25.33
CA GLY A 117 -5.99 -4.18 25.76
C GLY A 117 -6.92 -5.40 25.84
N THR A 118 -7.31 -5.95 24.69
CA THR A 118 -8.18 -7.14 24.55
C THR A 118 -9.57 -6.98 25.21
N GLU A 119 -10.52 -6.40 24.47
CA GLU A 119 -11.80 -5.86 24.97
C GLU A 119 -12.89 -6.87 25.38
N ASP A 120 -13.62 -6.47 26.42
CA ASP A 120 -14.91 -7.00 26.92
C ASP A 120 -16.11 -6.88 25.94
N LEU A 121 -15.91 -6.49 24.68
CA LEU A 121 -16.94 -6.45 23.63
C LEU A 121 -16.44 -7.00 22.26
N PRO A 122 -15.94 -8.25 22.21
CA PRO A 122 -15.06 -8.74 21.14
C PRO A 122 -15.77 -8.85 19.78
N ASP A 123 -16.96 -9.45 19.75
CA ASP A 123 -17.53 -9.87 18.47
C ASP A 123 -17.93 -8.71 17.55
N LEU A 124 -18.63 -7.69 18.05
CA LEU A 124 -19.12 -6.60 17.18
C LEU A 124 -17.97 -5.75 16.63
N LEU A 125 -16.95 -5.48 17.46
CA LEU A 125 -15.78 -4.71 17.03
C LEU A 125 -14.96 -5.51 16.00
N ASP A 126 -14.75 -6.80 16.23
CA ASP A 126 -14.02 -7.66 15.29
C ASP A 126 -14.76 -7.79 13.95
N TRP A 127 -16.08 -8.01 13.97
CA TRP A 127 -16.87 -8.06 12.74
C TRP A 127 -16.86 -6.74 11.99
N THR A 128 -16.95 -5.60 12.68
CA THR A 128 -16.93 -4.28 12.02
C THR A 128 -15.55 -3.95 11.46
N ALA A 129 -14.47 -4.24 12.19
CA ALA A 129 -13.10 -4.09 11.72
C ALA A 129 -12.83 -4.98 10.50
N PHE A 130 -13.20 -6.26 10.56
CA PHE A 130 -13.07 -7.21 9.46
C PHE A 130 -13.82 -6.72 8.21
N LEU A 131 -15.09 -6.32 8.36
CA LEU A 131 -15.92 -5.91 7.25
C LEU A 131 -15.42 -4.60 6.63
N SER A 132 -14.95 -3.65 7.46
CA SER A 132 -14.35 -2.40 6.99
C SER A 132 -13.07 -2.65 6.18
N HIS A 133 -12.23 -3.58 6.62
CA HIS A 133 -11.02 -3.97 5.92
C HIS A 133 -11.33 -4.66 4.59
N LEU A 134 -12.29 -5.58 4.58
CA LEU A 134 -12.73 -6.27 3.36
C LEU A 134 -13.24 -5.27 2.32
N PHE A 135 -14.12 -4.34 2.72
CA PHE A 135 -14.62 -3.31 1.81
C PHE A 135 -13.49 -2.40 1.31
N TYR A 136 -12.60 -1.95 2.20
CA TYR A 136 -11.43 -1.16 1.82
C TYR A 136 -10.63 -1.84 0.70
N LEU A 137 -10.28 -3.12 0.87
CA LEU A 137 -9.51 -3.88 -0.12
C LEU A 137 -10.25 -4.04 -1.45
N VAL A 138 -11.53 -4.41 -1.41
CA VAL A 138 -12.36 -4.61 -2.62
C VAL A 138 -12.47 -3.31 -3.41
N PHE A 139 -12.75 -2.19 -2.75
CA PHE A 139 -12.86 -0.91 -3.43
C PHE A 139 -11.50 -0.38 -3.92
N ALA A 140 -10.42 -0.54 -3.13
CA ALA A 140 -9.07 -0.18 -3.55
C ALA A 140 -8.66 -0.96 -4.81
N PHE A 141 -8.88 -2.27 -4.82
CA PHE A 141 -8.63 -3.11 -6.00
C PHE A 141 -9.46 -2.67 -7.20
N GLY A 142 -10.74 -2.35 -7.00
CA GLY A 142 -11.61 -1.82 -8.05
C GLY A 142 -11.10 -0.52 -8.65
N VAL A 143 -10.59 0.40 -7.82
CA VAL A 143 -9.96 1.65 -8.26
C VAL A 143 -8.70 1.36 -9.09
N PHE A 144 -7.80 0.50 -8.60
CA PHE A 144 -6.59 0.16 -9.33
C PHE A 144 -6.90 -0.56 -10.66
N ALA A 145 -7.83 -1.51 -10.67
CA ALA A 145 -8.28 -2.15 -11.91
C ALA A 145 -8.84 -1.11 -12.89
N TRP A 146 -9.64 -0.14 -12.41
CA TRP A 146 -10.15 0.93 -13.25
C TRP A 146 -9.00 1.78 -13.84
N VAL A 147 -8.02 2.19 -13.03
CA VAL A 147 -6.83 2.91 -13.50
C VAL A 147 -6.08 2.09 -14.55
N TYR A 148 -5.91 0.78 -14.34
CA TYR A 148 -5.27 -0.14 -15.29
C TYR A 148 -5.96 -0.15 -16.65
N PHE A 149 -7.29 -0.14 -16.70
CA PHE A 149 -8.01 -0.13 -17.97
C PHE A 149 -7.93 1.19 -18.72
N HIS A 150 -7.65 2.31 -18.04
CA HIS A 150 -7.69 3.65 -18.62
C HIS A 150 -6.31 4.34 -18.71
N ALA A 151 -5.25 3.70 -18.21
CA ALA A 151 -3.89 4.23 -18.23
C ALA A 151 -3.07 3.78 -19.45
N SER A 152 -2.09 4.59 -19.84
CA SER A 152 -1.15 4.32 -20.92
C SER A 152 -0.35 3.02 -20.69
N SER A 153 0.23 2.48 -21.76
CA SER A 153 0.99 1.21 -21.70
C SER A 153 2.13 1.23 -20.66
N LYS A 154 2.83 2.37 -20.53
CA LYS A 154 3.92 2.53 -19.55
C LYS A 154 3.42 2.55 -18.10
N LEU A 155 2.29 3.22 -17.83
CA LEU A 155 1.63 3.20 -16.51
C LEU A 155 1.05 1.81 -16.19
N CYS A 156 0.48 1.13 -17.20
CA CYS A 156 0.00 -0.25 -17.08
C CYS A 156 1.10 -1.21 -16.66
N ALA A 157 2.35 -1.00 -17.10
CA ALA A 157 3.47 -1.85 -16.70
C ALA A 157 3.72 -1.75 -15.19
N TYR A 158 3.83 -0.54 -14.63
CA TYR A 158 3.99 -0.34 -13.18
C TYR A 158 2.86 -0.98 -12.40
N LEU A 159 1.62 -0.76 -12.84
CA LEU A 159 0.45 -1.29 -12.16
C LEU A 159 0.34 -2.81 -12.26
N ARG A 160 0.75 -3.41 -13.39
CA ARG A 160 0.84 -4.87 -13.54
C ARG A 160 1.85 -5.46 -12.57
N TYR A 161 3.03 -4.85 -12.43
CA TYR A 161 4.03 -5.31 -11.47
C TYR A 161 3.56 -5.13 -10.03
N ALA A 162 2.88 -4.02 -9.71
CA ALA A 162 2.30 -3.79 -8.40
C ALA A 162 1.22 -4.82 -8.06
N LEU A 163 0.31 -5.11 -9.00
CA LEU A 163 -0.72 -6.15 -8.83
C LEU A 163 -0.11 -7.54 -8.65
N LEU A 164 0.94 -7.87 -9.40
CA LEU A 164 1.67 -9.13 -9.24
C LEU A 164 2.35 -9.22 -7.87
N ALA A 165 2.98 -8.14 -7.41
CA ALA A 165 3.57 -8.08 -6.07
C ALA A 165 2.49 -8.21 -4.98
N ALA A 166 1.34 -7.55 -5.12
CA ALA A 166 0.21 -7.68 -4.18
C ALA A 166 -0.34 -9.12 -4.15
N LEU A 167 -0.46 -9.77 -5.31
CA LEU A 167 -0.90 -11.16 -5.40
C LEU A 167 0.08 -12.11 -4.73
N LEU A 168 1.39 -11.93 -4.96
CA LEU A 168 2.42 -12.73 -4.30
C LEU A 168 2.38 -12.52 -2.78
N ALA A 169 2.29 -11.27 -2.31
CA ALA A 169 2.16 -10.97 -0.89
C ALA A 169 0.95 -11.70 -0.26
N PHE A 170 -0.20 -11.68 -0.93
CA PHE A 170 -1.41 -12.39 -0.49
C PHE A 170 -1.21 -13.91 -0.44
N ILE A 171 -0.62 -14.51 -1.49
CA ILE A 171 -0.33 -15.95 -1.53
C ILE A 171 0.57 -16.34 -0.34
N PHE A 172 1.59 -15.54 -0.03
CA PHE A 172 2.50 -15.83 1.08
C PHE A 172 1.84 -15.66 2.47
N ILE A 173 0.90 -14.73 2.64
CA ILE A 173 0.09 -14.62 3.87
C ILE A 173 -0.82 -15.83 4.05
N VAL A 174 -1.48 -16.27 2.98
CA VAL A 174 -2.31 -17.47 3.02
C VAL A 174 -1.46 -18.69 3.33
N ALA A 175 -0.31 -18.83 2.66
CA ALA A 175 0.64 -19.91 2.92
C ALA A 175 1.15 -19.92 4.36
N SER A 176 1.53 -18.76 4.93
CA SER A 176 1.97 -18.67 6.31
C SER A 176 0.87 -19.07 7.30
N THR A 177 -0.38 -18.66 7.04
CA THR A 177 -1.55 -19.06 7.83
C THR A 177 -1.73 -20.58 7.82
N TRP A 178 -1.62 -21.22 6.65
CA TRP A 178 -1.68 -22.68 6.54
C TRP A 178 -0.52 -23.38 7.26
N LEU A 179 0.71 -22.84 7.19
CA LEU A 179 1.85 -23.40 7.91
C LEU A 179 1.62 -23.40 9.43
N VAL A 180 1.05 -22.32 9.96
CA VAL A 180 0.65 -22.25 11.39
C VAL A 180 -0.41 -23.30 11.71
N LEU A 181 -1.47 -23.40 10.92
CA LEU A 181 -2.54 -24.39 11.13
C LEU A 181 -2.06 -25.84 11.09
N LEU A 182 -1.02 -26.11 10.29
CA LEU A 182 -0.41 -27.43 10.16
C LEU A 182 0.74 -27.67 11.17
N ASN A 183 0.97 -26.75 12.11
CA ASN A 183 2.03 -26.82 13.12
C ASN A 183 3.45 -26.99 12.53
N PHE A 184 3.74 -26.33 11.40
CA PHE A 184 5.11 -26.29 10.86
C PHE A 184 6.05 -25.49 11.77
N PRO A 185 7.38 -25.74 11.69
CA PRO A 185 8.36 -24.97 12.45
C PRO A 185 8.24 -23.46 12.20
N SER A 186 8.36 -22.66 13.26
CA SER A 186 8.21 -21.20 13.25
C SER A 186 9.08 -20.52 12.19
N LEU A 187 10.27 -21.08 11.90
CA LEU A 187 11.17 -20.60 10.85
C LEU A 187 10.50 -20.52 9.47
N PHE A 188 9.67 -21.50 9.07
CA PHE A 188 9.00 -21.50 7.78
C PHE A 188 7.90 -20.44 7.71
N THR A 189 7.16 -20.27 8.80
CA THR A 189 6.17 -19.19 8.94
C THR A 189 6.84 -17.81 8.89
N ALA A 190 7.98 -17.65 9.57
CA ALA A 190 8.76 -16.42 9.56
C ALA A 190 9.28 -16.07 8.14
N ILE A 191 9.82 -17.06 7.42
CA ILE A 191 10.31 -16.87 6.04
C ILE A 191 9.16 -16.45 5.12
N THR A 192 8.02 -17.14 5.17
CA THR A 192 6.86 -16.83 4.32
C THR A 192 6.27 -15.45 4.61
N LEU A 193 6.14 -15.06 5.88
CA LEU A 193 5.71 -13.71 6.27
C LEU A 193 6.71 -12.64 5.83
N THR A 194 8.02 -12.88 5.97
CA THR A 194 9.06 -11.94 5.51
C THR A 194 8.96 -11.69 4.01
N ILE A 195 8.78 -12.76 3.23
CA ILE A 195 8.61 -12.66 1.78
C ILE A 195 7.34 -11.86 1.45
N SER A 196 6.24 -12.08 2.19
CA SER A 196 5.03 -11.29 2.01
C SER A 196 5.24 -9.80 2.27
N ILE A 197 5.88 -9.43 3.39
CA ILE A 197 6.21 -8.04 3.74
C ILE A 197 7.06 -7.40 2.63
N ALA A 198 8.04 -8.12 2.10
CA ALA A 198 8.88 -7.63 1.01
C ALA A 198 8.06 -7.35 -0.27
N PHE A 199 7.15 -8.24 -0.64
CA PHE A 199 6.26 -8.04 -1.80
C PHE A 199 5.26 -6.92 -1.58
N GLN A 200 4.68 -6.79 -0.38
CA GLN A 200 3.80 -5.69 -0.01
C GLN A 200 4.53 -4.33 -0.11
N THR A 201 5.75 -4.26 0.42
CA THR A 201 6.61 -3.08 0.31
C THR A 201 6.91 -2.75 -1.15
N GLY A 202 7.29 -3.76 -1.94
CA GLY A 202 7.54 -3.62 -3.37
C GLY A 202 6.32 -3.10 -4.14
N CYS A 203 5.12 -3.60 -3.81
CA CYS A 203 3.86 -3.12 -4.36
C CYS A 203 3.68 -1.62 -4.12
N PHE A 204 3.81 -1.17 -2.88
CA PHE A 204 3.67 0.25 -2.53
C PHE A 204 4.67 1.12 -3.30
N LEU A 205 5.95 0.73 -3.35
CA LEU A 205 6.99 1.46 -4.09
C LEU A 205 6.72 1.52 -5.61
N LEU A 206 6.11 0.49 -6.19
CA LEU A 206 5.72 0.49 -7.61
C LEU A 206 4.55 1.44 -7.86
N LEU A 207 3.59 1.49 -6.95
CA LEU A 207 2.45 2.40 -7.03
C LEU A 207 2.89 3.87 -6.87
N THR A 208 3.81 4.18 -5.97
CA THR A 208 4.36 5.54 -5.83
C THR A 208 5.19 5.93 -7.05
N ARG A 209 5.95 5.01 -7.66
CA ARG A 209 6.65 5.23 -8.93
C ARG A 209 5.70 5.52 -10.08
N MET A 210 4.55 4.82 -10.14
CA MET A 210 3.50 5.09 -11.13
C MET A 210 3.02 6.55 -11.03
N LEU A 211 2.79 7.06 -9.82
CA LEU A 211 2.38 8.45 -9.60
C LEU A 211 3.48 9.48 -9.93
N LYS A 212 4.75 9.12 -9.74
CA LYS A 212 5.91 9.98 -10.05
C LYS A 212 6.26 10.03 -11.54
N TYR A 213 5.68 9.13 -12.36
CA TYR A 213 5.97 9.05 -13.78
C TYR A 213 5.52 10.32 -14.52
N ARG A 214 6.47 11.03 -15.15
CA ARG A 214 6.24 12.33 -15.82
C ARG A 214 5.98 12.26 -17.33
N GLY A 215 5.78 11.08 -17.92
CA GLY A 215 5.67 10.96 -19.37
C GLY A 215 6.98 11.33 -20.09
N ASN A 216 6.96 11.34 -21.42
CA ASN A 216 8.13 11.53 -22.29
C ASN A 216 8.78 12.93 -22.27
N LYS A 217 8.63 13.73 -21.20
CA LYS A 217 9.36 15.00 -21.07
C LYS A 217 10.88 14.83 -20.95
N THR A 218 11.37 13.65 -20.57
CA THR A 218 12.82 13.34 -20.55
C THR A 218 13.39 12.91 -21.90
N ASP A 219 12.57 12.50 -22.87
CA ASP A 219 13.08 12.10 -24.20
C ASP A 219 13.30 13.32 -25.12
N ALA A 220 12.65 14.45 -24.83
CA ALA A 220 12.83 15.70 -25.58
C ALA A 220 14.01 16.54 -25.07
N ASP A 221 14.34 16.47 -23.78
CA ASP A 221 15.44 17.24 -23.18
C ASP A 221 16.82 16.59 -23.45
N ASN A 222 16.87 15.25 -23.60
CA ASN A 222 18.09 14.56 -23.97
C ASN A 222 18.45 14.72 -25.47
N ASN A 223 17.46 14.94 -26.34
CA ASN A 223 17.72 15.18 -27.77
C ASN A 223 18.23 16.61 -28.07
N HIS A 224 18.11 17.54 -27.11
CA HIS A 224 18.62 18.90 -27.28
C HIS A 224 20.10 19.04 -26.91
N PHE A 225 20.67 18.07 -26.18
CA PHE A 225 22.09 18.03 -25.81
C PHE A 225 22.97 17.34 -26.86
N ASP A 226 22.40 16.44 -27.68
CA ASP A 226 23.17 15.68 -28.69
C ASP A 226 23.33 16.39 -30.04
N THR A 227 22.72 17.57 -30.23
CA THR A 227 22.83 18.34 -31.50
C THR A 227 23.78 19.54 -31.44
N SER A 228 24.39 19.83 -30.28
CA SER A 228 25.33 20.97 -30.13
C SER A 228 26.82 20.59 -30.17
N PHE A 229 27.16 19.33 -30.48
CA PHE A 229 28.55 18.84 -30.56
C PHE A 229 28.93 18.30 -31.94
N ASN A 230 28.39 18.90 -33.01
CA ASN A 230 28.90 18.71 -34.37
C ASN A 230 29.01 20.06 -35.08
N HIS A 231 30.09 20.79 -34.79
CA HIS A 231 30.74 21.71 -35.72
C HIS A 231 32.23 21.84 -35.39
#